data_AF-A0A5N5SWY3-F1
#
_entry.id   AF-A0A5N5SWY3-F1
#
_cell.length_a   1.000
_cell.length_b   1.000
_cell.length_c   1.000
_cell.angle_alpha   90.00
_cell.angle_beta   90.00
_cell.angle_gamma   90.00
#
_symmetry.space_group_name_H-M   'P 1'
#
loop_
_entity.id
_entity.type
_entity.pdbx_description
1 polymer ?
#
loop_
_entity_poly.entity_id
_entity_poly.type
_entity_poly.pdbx_seq_one_letter_code
_entity_poly.pdbx_strand_id
1 'polypeptide(L)'
;PRYVPRTLLVDLEPGTMDSVRSSPVGGLFKPENFIYGQSGAGNNWAKGHYTEGAELTDAIFECVRKETENCECLQGFQMIHSLGGGTGSGMGTLVISKLREEYPDRIMNTFSIVPSPKVSDTVVEPYNAVLSFHQLVENTDETYCIDNEALYDICVRTLRLSTPTYGDLNHLVSLAMSGLTTCLRFPGQLNADLRKLAVNMVPFPRLHFFMPGFAPLTARRDKDFKPMTVAELTMQMFDPRNMMCAVDPRNGRYLTVATIYRGRMSMRDVDEQMINVQSKNSEFFVEWIPHNVKTAVCDIPPRGLKMSGTFIGNSTSIQDLFRRVGDQFSAMLKRKAFLHWYTGEGMDEMEFTESEANMNDLIAEYQEYQEASADAEYEDDDDDNYEDDEEEEPPHTASAHPDHEEDGVEEEEKEAEAEGS
;
A
#
# COMPACT_ATOMS: atom_id res chain seq x y z
N PRO A 1 -6.41 -11.32 -32.00
CA PRO A 1 -6.85 -10.34 -30.96
C PRO A 1 -5.76 -9.30 -30.70
N ARG A 2 -6.08 -8.00 -30.79
CA ARG A 2 -5.17 -6.92 -30.40
C ARG A 2 -5.45 -6.60 -28.93
N TYR A 3 -4.48 -6.89 -28.05
CA TYR A 3 -4.58 -6.52 -26.63
C TYR A 3 -4.14 -5.08 -26.47
N VAL A 4 -4.96 -4.29 -25.78
CA VAL A 4 -4.74 -2.85 -25.57
C VAL A 4 -4.69 -2.61 -24.06
N PRO A 5 -3.67 -1.88 -23.54
CA PRO A 5 -3.61 -1.55 -22.13
C PRO A 5 -4.82 -0.73 -21.69
N ARG A 6 -5.44 -1.11 -20.58
CA ARG A 6 -6.46 -0.32 -19.89
C ARG A 6 -5.77 0.70 -19.00
N THR A 7 -5.34 1.80 -19.61
CA THR A 7 -4.56 2.85 -18.96
C THR A 7 -5.05 4.21 -19.39
N LEU A 8 -5.08 5.16 -18.46
CA LEU A 8 -5.24 6.59 -18.75
C LEU A 8 -3.89 7.27 -18.54
N LEU A 9 -3.47 8.06 -19.53
CA LEU A 9 -2.23 8.82 -19.50
C LEU A 9 -2.62 10.28 -19.35
N VAL A 10 -2.31 10.85 -18.19
CA VAL A 10 -2.75 12.19 -17.80
C VAL A 10 -1.57 13.05 -17.43
N ASP A 11 -1.49 14.24 -18.01
CA ASP A 11 -0.54 15.27 -17.60
C ASP A 11 -1.05 16.66 -17.96
N LEU A 12 -0.69 17.67 -17.18
CA LEU A 12 -1.00 19.06 -17.48
C LEU A 12 -0.10 19.61 -18.60
N GLU A 13 1.05 18.97 -18.84
CA GLU A 13 1.97 19.33 -19.91
C GLU A 13 1.84 18.41 -21.14
N PRO A 14 1.76 18.94 -22.37
CA PRO A 14 1.64 18.12 -23.58
C PRO A 14 2.93 17.36 -23.94
N GLY A 15 4.10 17.86 -23.54
CA GLY A 15 5.40 17.32 -23.97
C GLY A 15 5.69 15.89 -23.48
N THR A 16 5.12 15.50 -22.34
CA THR A 16 5.24 14.13 -21.81
C THR A 16 4.48 13.14 -22.67
N MET A 17 3.32 13.53 -23.21
CA MET A 17 2.52 12.69 -24.11
C MET A 17 3.25 12.40 -25.41
N ASP A 18 3.94 13.38 -25.99
CA ASP A 18 4.75 13.19 -27.20
C ASP A 18 5.92 12.23 -26.95
N SER A 19 6.53 12.30 -25.77
CA SER A 19 7.59 11.39 -25.34
C SER A 19 7.05 9.95 -25.20
N VAL A 20 5.84 9.76 -24.67
CA VAL A 20 5.21 8.43 -24.58
C VAL A 20 4.81 7.91 -25.96
N ARG A 21 4.24 8.75 -26.84
CA ARG A 21 3.84 8.35 -28.21
C ARG A 21 5.04 7.95 -29.07
N SER A 22 6.17 8.65 -28.93
CA SER A 22 7.41 8.36 -29.64
C SER A 22 8.18 7.17 -29.05
N SER A 23 7.80 6.69 -27.87
CA SER A 23 8.42 5.53 -27.24
C SER A 23 8.16 4.23 -28.04
N PRO A 24 8.99 3.18 -27.87
CA PRO A 24 8.79 1.90 -28.55
C PRO A 24 7.43 1.23 -28.27
N VAL A 25 6.76 1.61 -27.18
CA VAL A 25 5.46 1.08 -26.75
C VAL A 25 4.31 2.05 -26.98
N GLY A 26 4.56 3.24 -27.52
CA GLY A 26 3.55 4.29 -27.69
C GLY A 26 2.34 3.86 -28.51
N GLY A 27 2.55 3.04 -29.55
CA GLY A 27 1.47 2.52 -30.41
C GLY A 27 0.56 1.46 -29.76
N LEU A 28 0.85 1.04 -28.52
CA LEU A 28 0.01 0.12 -27.75
C LEU A 28 -1.19 0.83 -27.11
N PHE A 29 -1.03 2.09 -26.72
CA PHE A 29 -2.03 2.84 -25.95
C PHE A 29 -3.15 3.36 -26.85
N LYS A 30 -4.37 3.46 -26.30
CA LYS A 30 -5.50 4.09 -27.01
C LYS A 30 -5.25 5.59 -27.14
N PRO A 31 -5.34 6.18 -28.35
CA PRO A 31 -5.16 7.63 -28.53
C PRO A 31 -6.16 8.48 -27.72
N GLU A 32 -7.37 7.96 -27.48
CA GLU A 32 -8.42 8.63 -26.70
C GLU A 32 -8.13 8.68 -25.19
N ASN A 33 -7.23 7.84 -24.70
CA ASN A 33 -6.85 7.79 -23.28
C ASN A 33 -5.66 8.70 -22.95
N PHE A 34 -5.21 9.52 -23.90
CA PHE A 34 -4.22 10.58 -23.67
C PHE A 34 -4.95 11.87 -23.35
N ILE A 35 -4.90 12.29 -22.08
CA ILE A 35 -5.62 13.45 -21.56
C ILE A 35 -4.57 14.44 -21.13
N TYR A 36 -4.55 15.62 -21.74
CA TYR A 36 -3.52 16.58 -21.43
C TYR A 36 -3.98 18.03 -21.45
N GLY A 37 -3.38 18.81 -20.56
CA GLY A 37 -3.55 20.26 -20.48
C GLY A 37 -2.69 21.01 -21.51
N GLN A 38 -2.76 22.33 -21.46
CA GLN A 38 -1.88 23.23 -22.21
C GLN A 38 -0.88 23.97 -21.31
N SER A 39 -1.10 23.92 -19.99
CA SER A 39 -0.39 24.67 -18.96
C SER A 39 0.09 23.68 -17.91
N GLY A 40 1.37 23.72 -17.57
CA GLY A 40 1.93 22.84 -16.54
C GLY A 40 1.69 23.36 -15.12
N ALA A 41 1.65 22.46 -14.14
CA ALA A 41 1.53 22.85 -12.73
C ALA A 41 2.78 23.55 -12.18
N GLY A 42 3.93 23.50 -12.86
CA GLY A 42 5.14 24.21 -12.46
C GLY A 42 5.65 23.88 -11.04
N ASN A 43 5.62 22.59 -10.66
CA ASN A 43 5.95 22.10 -9.32
C ASN A 43 5.14 22.73 -8.17
N ASN A 44 3.91 23.16 -8.46
CA ASN A 44 2.99 23.71 -7.45
C ASN A 44 1.79 22.76 -7.27
N TRP A 45 1.68 22.17 -6.08
CA TRP A 45 0.56 21.30 -5.72
C TRP A 45 -0.80 22.02 -5.81
N ALA A 46 -0.90 23.27 -5.35
CA ALA A 46 -2.16 24.02 -5.37
C ALA A 46 -2.65 24.27 -6.80
N LYS A 47 -1.74 24.46 -7.77
CA LYS A 47 -2.12 24.53 -9.19
C LYS A 47 -2.72 23.22 -9.70
N GLY A 48 -2.08 22.11 -9.35
CA GLY A 48 -2.58 20.78 -9.71
C GLY A 48 -3.92 20.46 -9.04
N HIS A 49 -4.14 20.93 -7.82
CA HIS A 49 -5.31 20.55 -7.03
C HIS A 49 -6.51 21.49 -7.22
N TYR A 50 -6.29 22.81 -7.26
CA TYR A 50 -7.37 23.80 -7.23
C TYR A 50 -7.63 24.49 -8.56
N THR A 51 -6.63 24.62 -9.43
CA THR A 51 -6.76 25.40 -10.68
C THR A 51 -6.68 24.50 -11.92
N GLU A 52 -5.51 24.39 -12.53
CA GLU A 52 -5.30 23.72 -13.83
C GLU A 52 -5.74 22.25 -13.81
N GLY A 53 -5.46 21.50 -12.73
CA GLY A 53 -5.88 20.11 -12.63
C GLY A 53 -7.39 19.94 -12.40
N ALA A 54 -8.03 20.88 -11.71
CA ALA A 54 -9.48 20.86 -11.53
C ALA A 54 -10.22 21.01 -12.86
N GLU A 55 -9.73 21.84 -13.78
CA GLU A 55 -10.29 21.99 -15.12
C GLU A 55 -10.18 20.71 -15.97
N LEU A 56 -9.07 19.96 -15.85
CA LEU A 56 -8.86 18.74 -16.62
C LEU A 56 -9.60 17.52 -16.03
N THR A 57 -10.03 17.61 -14.77
CA THR A 57 -10.59 16.47 -14.03
C THR A 57 -11.83 15.89 -14.70
N ASP A 58 -12.73 16.71 -15.23
CA ASP A 58 -13.95 16.20 -15.87
C ASP A 58 -13.65 15.33 -17.10
N ALA A 59 -12.62 15.70 -17.89
CA ALA A 59 -12.17 14.91 -19.03
C ALA A 59 -11.55 13.57 -18.60
N ILE A 60 -10.84 13.55 -17.47
CA ILE A 60 -10.31 12.32 -16.87
C ILE A 60 -11.44 11.38 -16.49
N PHE A 61 -12.45 11.88 -15.76
CA PHE A 61 -13.55 11.05 -15.27
C PHE A 61 -14.46 10.53 -16.39
N GLU A 62 -14.64 11.28 -17.47
CA GLU A 62 -15.31 10.78 -18.66
C GLU A 62 -14.59 9.56 -19.27
N CYS A 63 -13.26 9.57 -19.29
CA CYS A 63 -12.48 8.42 -19.76
C CYS A 63 -12.46 7.27 -18.74
N VAL A 64 -12.42 7.58 -17.45
CA VAL A 64 -12.52 6.59 -16.37
C VAL A 64 -13.83 5.82 -16.52
N ARG A 65 -14.98 6.51 -16.61
CA ARG A 65 -16.30 5.90 -16.76
C ARG A 65 -16.37 4.98 -17.98
N LYS A 66 -15.85 5.42 -19.12
CA LYS A 66 -15.78 4.58 -20.32
C LYS A 66 -14.98 3.30 -20.09
N GLU A 67 -13.85 3.37 -19.39
CA GLU A 67 -13.04 2.18 -19.13
C GLU A 67 -13.67 1.27 -18.06
N THR A 68 -14.30 1.83 -17.02
CA THR A 68 -14.97 1.07 -15.96
C THR A 68 -16.22 0.36 -16.46
N GLU A 69 -17.06 1.00 -17.29
CA GLU A 69 -18.23 0.38 -17.92
C GLU A 69 -17.85 -0.79 -18.85
N ASN A 70 -16.66 -0.73 -19.43
CA ASN A 70 -16.10 -1.80 -20.26
C ASN A 70 -15.45 -2.94 -19.43
N CYS A 71 -15.68 -2.99 -18.11
CA CYS A 71 -15.22 -4.07 -17.23
C CYS A 71 -16.40 -4.88 -16.71
N GLU A 72 -16.33 -6.22 -16.79
CA GLU A 72 -17.34 -7.09 -16.18
C GLU A 72 -17.31 -6.99 -14.64
N CYS A 73 -16.10 -7.00 -14.05
CA CYS A 73 -15.89 -6.82 -12.62
C CYS A 73 -14.60 -6.03 -12.35
N LEU A 74 -14.75 -4.75 -12.05
CA LEU A 74 -13.64 -3.87 -11.70
C LEU A 74 -13.15 -4.17 -10.27
N GLN A 75 -11.87 -4.49 -10.10
CA GLN A 75 -11.29 -4.68 -8.76
C GLN A 75 -10.96 -3.34 -8.08
N GLY A 76 -10.42 -2.39 -8.83
CA GLY A 76 -9.85 -1.17 -8.28
C GLY A 76 -9.07 -0.35 -9.29
N PHE A 77 -8.41 0.68 -8.80
CA PHE A 77 -7.59 1.60 -9.56
C PHE A 77 -6.14 1.52 -9.09
N GLN A 78 -5.20 1.71 -10.03
CA GLN A 78 -3.76 1.81 -9.74
C GLN A 78 -3.26 3.14 -10.29
N MET A 79 -2.90 4.07 -9.40
CA MET A 79 -2.29 5.34 -9.77
C MET A 79 -0.76 5.25 -9.64
N ILE A 80 -0.05 5.84 -10.60
CA ILE A 80 1.42 5.95 -10.58
C ILE A 80 1.74 7.43 -10.66
N HIS A 81 2.30 7.99 -9.60
CA HIS A 81 2.51 9.43 -9.51
C HIS A 81 3.69 9.80 -8.61
N SER A 82 4.23 11.00 -8.81
CA SER A 82 5.28 11.56 -7.95
C SER A 82 4.68 12.56 -6.97
N LEU A 83 5.07 12.49 -5.70
CA LEU A 83 4.58 13.40 -4.67
C LEU A 83 5.31 14.76 -4.65
N GLY A 84 6.49 14.85 -5.28
CA GLY A 84 7.29 16.08 -5.30
C GLY A 84 6.89 17.11 -6.38
N GLY A 85 6.19 16.69 -7.43
CA GLY A 85 5.78 17.55 -8.54
C GLY A 85 4.57 18.43 -8.20
N GLY A 86 3.91 19.02 -9.21
CA GLY A 86 2.61 19.70 -9.05
C GLY A 86 1.44 18.90 -9.66
N THR A 87 1.65 18.34 -10.86
CA THR A 87 0.63 17.53 -11.56
C THR A 87 0.41 16.20 -10.86
N GLY A 88 1.46 15.38 -10.74
CA GLY A 88 1.34 14.04 -10.14
C GLY A 88 0.89 14.09 -8.69
N SER A 89 1.27 15.13 -7.95
CA SER A 89 0.91 15.31 -6.55
C SER A 89 -0.51 15.90 -6.42
N GLY A 90 -0.72 17.17 -6.80
CA GLY A 90 -1.97 17.90 -6.60
C GLY A 90 -3.13 17.39 -7.44
N MET A 91 -2.94 17.23 -8.75
CA MET A 91 -4.00 16.69 -9.61
C MET A 91 -4.17 15.18 -9.35
N GLY A 92 -3.10 14.45 -9.05
CA GLY A 92 -3.16 13.04 -8.68
C GLY A 92 -4.05 12.80 -7.45
N THR A 93 -3.82 13.55 -6.38
CA THR A 93 -4.63 13.45 -5.15
C THR A 93 -6.07 13.91 -5.35
N LEU A 94 -6.31 14.94 -6.16
CA LEU A 94 -7.66 15.35 -6.55
C LEU A 94 -8.42 14.22 -7.26
N VAL A 95 -7.76 13.57 -8.23
CA VAL A 95 -8.34 12.44 -8.96
C VAL A 95 -8.59 11.26 -8.02
N ILE A 96 -7.67 10.97 -7.08
CA ILE A 96 -7.86 9.92 -6.07
C ILE A 96 -9.09 10.19 -5.21
N SER A 97 -9.23 11.41 -4.68
CA SER A 97 -10.38 11.80 -3.84
C SER A 97 -11.70 11.63 -4.60
N LYS A 98 -11.81 12.18 -5.81
CA LYS A 98 -13.03 12.00 -6.63
C LYS A 98 -13.29 10.55 -7.05
N LEU A 99 -12.25 9.73 -7.25
CA LEU A 99 -12.41 8.30 -7.53
C LEU A 99 -12.96 7.57 -6.30
N ARG A 100 -12.54 7.97 -5.09
CA ARG A 100 -13.07 7.42 -3.84
C ARG A 100 -14.54 7.82 -3.63
N GLU A 101 -14.93 9.03 -4.01
CA GLU A 101 -16.32 9.48 -4.00
C GLU A 101 -17.22 8.71 -4.99
N GLU A 102 -16.77 8.54 -6.24
CA GLU A 102 -17.58 7.87 -7.29
C GLU A 102 -17.57 6.34 -7.17
N TYR A 103 -16.46 5.76 -6.66
CA TYR A 103 -16.25 4.31 -6.56
C TYR A 103 -15.79 3.89 -5.15
N PRO A 104 -16.60 4.12 -4.09
CA PRO A 104 -16.19 3.87 -2.70
C PRO A 104 -15.90 2.38 -2.40
N ASP A 105 -16.57 1.46 -3.09
CA ASP A 105 -16.40 0.02 -2.90
C ASP A 105 -15.20 -0.57 -3.67
N ARG A 106 -14.40 0.26 -4.36
CA ARG A 106 -13.28 -0.20 -5.19
C ARG A 106 -11.95 0.10 -4.51
N ILE A 107 -11.00 -0.81 -4.65
CA ILE A 107 -9.68 -0.66 -4.06
C ILE A 107 -8.91 0.46 -4.77
N MET A 108 -8.32 1.37 -4.00
CA MET A 108 -7.46 2.44 -4.48
C MET A 108 -6.00 2.18 -4.11
N ASN A 109 -5.19 1.86 -5.11
CA ASN A 109 -3.77 1.60 -4.93
C ASN A 109 -2.92 2.69 -5.58
N THR A 110 -1.85 3.11 -4.90
CA THR A 110 -0.90 4.08 -5.46
C THR A 110 0.54 3.57 -5.43
N PHE A 111 1.27 3.83 -6.50
CA PHE A 111 2.72 3.77 -6.55
C PHE A 111 3.22 5.21 -6.45
N SER A 112 3.62 5.59 -5.24
CA SER A 112 3.91 6.98 -4.87
C SER A 112 5.42 7.20 -4.80
N ILE A 113 5.94 7.96 -5.76
CA ILE A 113 7.37 8.29 -5.79
C ILE A 113 7.62 9.47 -4.85
N VAL A 114 8.33 9.19 -3.76
CA VAL A 114 8.71 10.16 -2.74
C VAL A 114 9.94 10.96 -3.21
N PRO A 115 9.91 12.30 -3.12
CA PRO A 115 11.03 13.13 -3.51
C PRO A 115 12.29 12.89 -2.66
N SER A 116 13.45 13.23 -3.24
CA SER A 116 14.72 13.23 -2.52
C SER A 116 15.61 14.37 -3.01
N PRO A 117 16.25 15.12 -2.09
CA PRO A 117 17.20 16.18 -2.45
C PRO A 117 18.47 15.67 -3.13
N LYS A 118 18.74 14.35 -3.13
CA LYS A 118 19.87 13.77 -3.88
C LYS A 118 19.59 13.66 -5.38
N VAL A 119 18.31 13.66 -5.78
CA VAL A 119 17.87 13.34 -7.14
C VAL A 119 17.23 14.55 -7.82
N SER A 120 16.61 15.46 -7.07
CA SER A 120 15.95 16.65 -7.59
C SER A 120 16.44 17.93 -6.91
N ASP A 121 16.59 18.99 -7.71
CA ASP A 121 16.99 20.34 -7.27
C ASP A 121 15.77 21.21 -6.89
N THR A 122 14.54 20.68 -6.97
CA THR A 122 13.32 21.45 -6.71
C THR A 122 13.15 21.68 -5.21
N VAL A 123 13.14 22.95 -4.79
CA VAL A 123 13.11 23.31 -3.36
C VAL A 123 11.74 23.15 -2.70
N VAL A 124 10.65 23.12 -3.47
CA VAL A 124 9.27 23.07 -2.94
C VAL A 124 8.71 21.65 -2.82
N GLU A 125 9.48 20.61 -3.16
CA GLU A 125 9.02 19.22 -3.10
C GLU A 125 8.48 18.78 -1.72
N PRO A 126 9.05 19.22 -0.58
CA PRO A 126 8.49 18.85 0.72
C PRO A 126 7.08 19.38 0.94
N TYR A 127 6.74 20.59 0.44
CA TYR A 127 5.37 21.10 0.48
C TYR A 127 4.43 20.18 -0.29
N ASN A 128 4.76 19.91 -1.55
CA ASN A 128 3.94 19.06 -2.40
C ASN A 128 3.75 17.65 -1.81
N ALA A 129 4.80 17.09 -1.20
CA ALA A 129 4.76 15.76 -0.62
C ALA A 129 3.87 15.68 0.63
N VAL A 130 4.01 16.61 1.58
CA VAL A 130 3.20 16.62 2.82
C VAL A 130 1.72 16.83 2.50
N LEU A 131 1.39 17.79 1.64
CA LEU A 131 0.01 18.02 1.19
C LEU A 131 -0.57 16.78 0.49
N SER A 132 0.26 16.05 -0.25
CA SER A 132 -0.18 14.82 -0.89
C SER A 132 -0.36 13.67 0.09
N PHE A 133 0.55 13.51 1.07
CA PHE A 133 0.42 12.47 2.09
C PHE A 133 -0.86 12.64 2.88
N HIS A 134 -1.21 13.87 3.26
CA HIS A 134 -2.49 14.15 3.94
C HIS A 134 -3.68 13.57 3.16
N GLN A 135 -3.73 13.76 1.84
CA GLN A 135 -4.78 13.20 0.98
C GLN A 135 -4.69 11.68 0.81
N LEU A 136 -3.49 11.11 0.76
CA LEU A 136 -3.29 9.67 0.60
C LEU A 136 -3.73 8.87 1.84
N VAL A 137 -3.51 9.41 3.04
CA VAL A 137 -3.89 8.80 4.32
C VAL A 137 -5.40 8.52 4.40
N GLU A 138 -6.22 9.35 3.76
CA GLU A 138 -7.68 9.23 3.84
C GLU A 138 -8.29 8.51 2.64
N ASN A 139 -7.71 8.70 1.45
CA ASN A 139 -8.37 8.32 0.20
C ASN A 139 -7.78 7.06 -0.48
N THR A 140 -6.73 6.45 0.08
CA THR A 140 -6.12 5.24 -0.49
C THR A 140 -6.22 4.04 0.43
N ASP A 141 -6.35 2.85 -0.15
CA ASP A 141 -6.37 1.59 0.60
C ASP A 141 -4.96 0.97 0.68
N GLU A 142 -4.10 1.20 -0.32
CA GLU A 142 -2.70 0.77 -0.33
C GLU A 142 -1.80 1.81 -1.01
N THR A 143 -0.72 2.24 -0.34
CA THR A 143 0.27 3.14 -0.93
C THR A 143 1.66 2.52 -0.87
N TYR A 144 2.21 2.16 -2.04
CA TYR A 144 3.59 1.71 -2.19
C TYR A 144 4.51 2.92 -2.27
N CYS A 145 5.22 3.20 -1.18
CA CYS A 145 6.20 4.27 -1.13
C CYS A 145 7.44 3.86 -1.92
N ILE A 146 7.86 4.67 -2.87
CA ILE A 146 9.07 4.44 -3.66
C ILE A 146 9.94 5.68 -3.53
N ASP A 147 11.06 5.55 -2.85
CA ASP A 147 11.95 6.66 -2.54
C ASP A 147 13.08 6.78 -3.56
N ASN A 148 13.14 7.94 -4.23
CA ASN A 148 14.23 8.26 -5.15
C ASN A 148 15.61 8.18 -4.47
N GLU A 149 15.70 8.46 -3.16
CA GLU A 149 16.95 8.33 -2.41
C GLU A 149 17.43 6.87 -2.36
N ALA A 150 16.52 5.94 -2.05
CA ALA A 150 16.83 4.52 -1.97
C ALA A 150 17.16 3.94 -3.35
N LEU A 151 16.38 4.31 -4.38
CA LEU A 151 16.65 3.87 -5.75
C LEU A 151 18.02 4.34 -6.24
N TYR A 152 18.40 5.59 -5.93
CA TYR A 152 19.71 6.11 -6.26
C TYR A 152 20.82 5.37 -5.52
N ASP A 153 20.68 5.16 -4.21
CA ASP A 153 21.65 4.44 -3.38
C ASP A 153 21.82 2.97 -3.85
N ILE A 154 20.73 2.29 -4.25
CA ILE A 154 20.78 0.95 -4.86
C ILE A 154 21.58 0.97 -6.17
N CYS A 155 21.32 1.94 -7.05
CA CYS A 155 22.00 2.04 -8.34
C CYS A 155 23.52 2.25 -8.16
N VAL A 156 23.91 3.14 -7.25
CA VAL A 156 25.32 3.46 -7.00
C VAL A 156 26.03 2.34 -6.23
N ARG A 157 25.48 1.92 -5.10
CA ARG A 157 26.16 0.99 -4.17
C ARG A 157 26.04 -0.46 -4.61
N THR A 158 24.83 -0.89 -4.99
CA THR A 158 24.53 -2.30 -5.27
C THR A 158 24.78 -2.64 -6.73
N LEU A 159 24.27 -1.82 -7.66
CA LEU A 159 24.45 -2.05 -9.11
C LEU A 159 25.77 -1.51 -9.67
N ARG A 160 26.52 -0.74 -8.88
CA ARG A 160 27.82 -0.14 -9.23
C ARG A 160 27.75 0.77 -10.47
N LEU A 161 26.68 1.55 -10.58
CA LEU A 161 26.52 2.57 -11.61
C LEU A 161 27.10 3.90 -11.09
N SER A 162 28.08 4.46 -11.79
CA SER A 162 28.73 5.72 -11.38
C SER A 162 27.82 6.95 -11.47
N THR A 163 26.92 6.95 -12.46
CA THR A 163 26.00 8.06 -12.75
C THR A 163 24.63 7.48 -13.13
N PRO A 164 23.79 7.14 -12.14
CA PRO A 164 22.45 6.62 -12.39
C PRO A 164 21.60 7.64 -13.15
N THR A 165 20.85 7.18 -14.15
CA THR A 165 19.86 7.98 -14.88
C THR A 165 18.46 7.64 -14.41
N TYR A 166 17.46 8.49 -14.68
CA TYR A 166 16.05 8.13 -14.42
C TYR A 166 15.63 6.83 -15.13
N GLY A 167 16.25 6.47 -16.26
CA GLY A 167 16.01 5.18 -16.89
C GLY A 167 16.44 3.98 -16.03
N ASP A 168 17.51 4.13 -15.25
CA ASP A 168 17.98 3.08 -14.33
C ASP A 168 17.07 2.97 -13.10
N LEU A 169 16.65 4.12 -12.54
CA LEU A 169 15.69 4.18 -11.44
C LEU A 169 14.35 3.56 -11.85
N ASN A 170 13.82 3.97 -13.02
CA ASN A 170 12.57 3.44 -13.57
C ASN A 170 12.65 1.94 -13.88
N HIS A 171 13.85 1.42 -14.19
CA HIS A 171 14.02 -0.02 -14.34
C HIS A 171 13.75 -0.76 -13.03
N LEU A 172 14.28 -0.26 -11.89
CA LEU A 172 14.02 -0.83 -10.57
C LEU A 172 12.52 -0.76 -10.21
N VAL A 173 11.92 0.42 -10.40
CA VAL A 173 10.48 0.62 -10.15
C VAL A 173 9.64 -0.36 -10.97
N SER A 174 9.94 -0.51 -12.27
CA SER A 174 9.22 -1.44 -13.14
C SER A 174 9.33 -2.91 -12.69
N LEU A 175 10.47 -3.31 -12.11
CA LEU A 175 10.66 -4.66 -11.57
C LEU A 175 9.82 -4.88 -10.31
N ALA A 176 9.82 -3.92 -9.38
CA ALA A 176 8.98 -3.98 -8.19
C ALA A 176 7.50 -4.01 -8.58
N MET A 177 7.03 -3.07 -9.39
CA MET A 177 5.63 -3.03 -9.86
C MET A 177 5.22 -4.33 -10.58
N SER A 178 6.11 -4.89 -11.40
CA SER A 178 5.86 -6.19 -12.04
C SER A 178 5.70 -7.29 -10.99
N GLY A 179 6.55 -7.30 -9.97
CA GLY A 179 6.49 -8.20 -8.83
C GLY A 179 5.19 -8.11 -8.05
N LEU A 180 4.84 -6.89 -7.60
CA LEU A 180 3.66 -6.58 -6.79
C LEU A 180 2.35 -6.99 -7.47
N THR A 181 2.25 -6.75 -8.79
CA THR A 181 1.07 -7.12 -9.58
C THR A 181 1.08 -8.57 -10.09
N THR A 182 2.04 -9.40 -9.69
CA THR A 182 2.16 -10.77 -10.20
C THR A 182 0.95 -11.62 -9.84
N CYS A 183 0.48 -11.56 -8.59
CA CYS A 183 -0.66 -12.33 -8.10
C CYS A 183 -1.98 -11.99 -8.82
N LEU A 184 -2.04 -10.81 -9.44
CA LEU A 184 -3.20 -10.35 -10.22
C LEU A 184 -3.14 -10.81 -11.68
N ARG A 185 -1.93 -10.94 -12.23
CA ARG A 185 -1.71 -11.16 -13.67
C ARG A 185 -1.51 -12.63 -14.04
N PHE A 186 -1.07 -13.45 -13.11
CA PHE A 186 -0.79 -14.86 -13.34
C PHE A 186 -1.54 -15.73 -12.35
N PRO A 187 -2.07 -16.88 -12.79
CA PRO A 187 -2.64 -17.86 -11.87
C PRO A 187 -1.51 -18.35 -10.95
N GLY A 188 -1.78 -18.36 -9.65
CA GLY A 188 -0.88 -18.84 -8.63
C GLY A 188 -1.62 -19.68 -7.60
N GLN A 189 -0.90 -20.43 -6.77
CA GLN A 189 -1.54 -21.21 -5.69
C GLN A 189 -2.18 -20.30 -4.64
N LEU A 190 -1.61 -19.11 -4.44
CA LEU A 190 -2.19 -18.03 -3.64
C LEU A 190 -2.84 -17.00 -4.58
N ASN A 191 -4.04 -17.31 -5.09
CA ASN A 191 -4.85 -16.33 -5.84
C ASN A 191 -5.32 -15.24 -4.86
N ALA A 192 -4.59 -14.13 -4.82
CA ALA A 192 -4.94 -12.95 -4.05
C ALA A 192 -5.35 -11.84 -5.02
N ASP A 193 -6.63 -11.46 -4.97
CA ASP A 193 -7.09 -10.20 -5.55
C ASP A 193 -6.55 -9.01 -4.73
N LEU A 194 -6.73 -7.79 -5.23
CA LEU A 194 -6.28 -6.57 -4.54
C LEU A 194 -6.88 -6.44 -3.15
N ARG A 195 -8.16 -6.78 -2.99
CA ARG A 195 -8.86 -6.68 -1.70
C ARG A 195 -8.29 -7.62 -0.66
N LYS A 196 -7.96 -8.85 -1.05
CA LYS A 196 -7.34 -9.85 -0.18
C LYS A 196 -5.91 -9.47 0.20
N LEU A 197 -5.17 -8.79 -0.68
CA LEU A 197 -3.87 -8.24 -0.32
C LEU A 197 -4.04 -7.15 0.75
N ALA A 198 -4.94 -6.19 0.54
CA ALA A 198 -5.21 -5.10 1.48
C ALA A 198 -5.60 -5.64 2.86
N VAL A 199 -6.56 -6.56 2.93
CA VAL A 199 -7.03 -7.17 4.19
C VAL A 199 -5.91 -7.89 4.96
N ASN A 200 -4.94 -8.49 4.26
CA ASN A 200 -3.83 -9.17 4.93
C ASN A 200 -2.70 -8.22 5.33
N MET A 201 -2.58 -7.06 4.68
CA MET A 201 -1.43 -6.17 4.82
C MET A 201 -1.74 -4.91 5.65
N VAL A 202 -2.99 -4.49 5.74
CA VAL A 202 -3.41 -3.26 6.42
C VAL A 202 -4.20 -3.62 7.68
N PRO A 203 -3.55 -3.72 8.85
CA PRO A 203 -4.26 -3.99 10.12
C PRO A 203 -5.08 -2.78 10.57
N PHE A 204 -4.59 -1.56 10.29
CA PHE A 204 -5.25 -0.31 10.65
C PHE A 204 -5.44 0.58 9.43
N PRO A 205 -6.61 1.21 9.24
CA PRO A 205 -6.93 1.93 8.01
C PRO A 205 -5.93 3.01 7.60
N ARG A 206 -5.33 3.74 8.55
CA ARG A 206 -4.36 4.83 8.27
C ARG A 206 -2.94 4.31 7.99
N LEU A 207 -2.61 3.10 8.44
CA LEU A 207 -1.26 2.52 8.33
C LEU A 207 -1.14 1.61 7.09
N HIS A 208 -1.41 2.17 5.92
CA HIS A 208 -1.42 1.45 4.64
C HIS A 208 -0.23 1.84 3.73
N PHE A 209 0.83 2.41 4.29
CA PHE A 209 2.05 2.76 3.56
C PHE A 209 3.05 1.60 3.59
N PHE A 210 3.35 1.06 2.41
CA PHE A 210 4.22 -0.10 2.25
C PHE A 210 5.61 0.29 1.77
N MET A 211 6.61 -0.47 2.24
CA MET A 211 7.97 -0.47 1.74
C MET A 211 8.17 -1.63 0.77
N PRO A 212 8.26 -1.37 -0.54
CA PRO A 212 8.56 -2.39 -1.51
C PRO A 212 10.06 -2.71 -1.52
N GLY A 213 10.39 -3.96 -1.82
CA GLY A 213 11.75 -4.42 -2.06
C GLY A 213 11.78 -5.41 -3.23
N PHE A 214 12.93 -5.56 -3.86
CA PHE A 214 13.10 -6.52 -4.95
C PHE A 214 14.42 -7.27 -4.81
N ALA A 215 14.40 -8.57 -5.10
CA ALA A 215 15.57 -9.41 -5.19
C ALA A 215 15.46 -10.35 -6.41
N PRO A 216 16.58 -10.70 -7.07
CA PRO A 216 17.93 -10.26 -6.79
C PRO A 216 18.25 -8.89 -7.40
N LEU A 217 19.05 -8.09 -6.69
CA LEU A 217 19.66 -6.86 -7.23
C LEU A 217 21.14 -7.14 -7.52
N THR A 218 21.41 -7.64 -8.72
CA THR A 218 22.78 -7.95 -9.16
C THR A 218 23.22 -7.03 -10.29
N ALA A 219 24.44 -6.51 -10.18
CA ALA A 219 25.08 -5.75 -11.24
C ALA A 219 25.14 -6.59 -12.52
N ARG A 220 24.97 -5.96 -13.69
CA ARG A 220 24.94 -6.65 -15.00
C ARG A 220 26.15 -7.56 -15.24
N ARG A 221 27.32 -7.21 -14.67
CA ARG A 221 28.58 -7.97 -14.79
C ARG A 221 28.61 -9.24 -13.95
N ASP A 222 27.82 -9.32 -12.88
CA ASP A 222 27.88 -10.39 -11.89
C ASP A 222 26.74 -11.42 -12.06
N LYS A 223 25.83 -11.20 -13.03
CA LYS A 223 24.64 -12.03 -13.27
C LYS A 223 24.97 -13.49 -13.61
N ASP A 224 26.07 -13.75 -14.31
CA ASP A 224 26.43 -15.09 -14.77
C ASP A 224 27.22 -15.91 -13.73
N PHE A 225 27.74 -15.26 -12.68
CA PHE A 225 28.67 -15.89 -11.74
C PHE A 225 28.03 -16.34 -10.42
N LYS A 226 26.81 -15.90 -10.11
CA LYS A 226 26.17 -16.21 -8.83
C LYS A 226 24.81 -16.91 -9.01
N PRO A 227 24.74 -18.26 -8.85
CA PRO A 227 23.45 -18.95 -8.85
C PRO A 227 22.67 -18.52 -7.60
N MET A 228 21.56 -17.81 -7.80
CA MET A 228 20.65 -17.44 -6.71
C MET A 228 19.90 -18.67 -6.21
N THR A 229 19.93 -18.91 -4.90
CA THR A 229 19.07 -19.90 -4.23
C THR A 229 17.89 -19.22 -3.56
N VAL A 230 16.87 -20.00 -3.15
CA VAL A 230 15.73 -19.46 -2.38
C VAL A 230 16.22 -18.77 -1.10
N ALA A 231 17.16 -19.39 -0.36
CA ALA A 231 17.72 -18.81 0.86
C ALA A 231 18.42 -17.45 0.62
N GLU A 232 19.26 -17.36 -0.41
CA GLU A 232 19.92 -16.09 -0.76
C GLU A 232 18.92 -15.01 -1.18
N LEU A 233 17.86 -15.41 -1.85
CA LEU A 233 16.80 -14.51 -2.30
C LEU A 233 15.98 -13.99 -1.12
N THR A 234 15.59 -14.86 -0.18
CA THR A 234 14.93 -14.49 1.06
C THR A 234 15.80 -13.54 1.88
N MET A 235 17.09 -13.86 2.05
CA MET A 235 18.02 -12.97 2.76
C MET A 235 18.14 -11.59 2.12
N GLN A 236 18.18 -11.53 0.78
CA GLN A 236 18.24 -10.26 0.05
C GLN A 236 16.93 -9.46 0.13
N MET A 237 15.78 -10.11 0.25
CA MET A 237 14.50 -9.40 0.40
C MET A 237 14.39 -8.65 1.73
N PHE A 238 14.98 -9.19 2.80
CA PHE A 238 15.00 -8.56 4.12
C PHE A 238 16.27 -7.71 4.37
N ASP A 239 17.15 -7.56 3.36
CA ASP A 239 18.32 -6.68 3.48
C ASP A 239 17.87 -5.21 3.32
N PRO A 240 18.16 -4.32 4.28
CA PRO A 240 17.82 -2.90 4.18
C PRO A 240 18.33 -2.24 2.89
N ARG A 241 19.44 -2.74 2.32
CA ARG A 241 20.03 -2.20 1.08
C ARG A 241 19.21 -2.50 -0.17
N ASN A 242 18.25 -3.40 -0.10
CA ASN A 242 17.39 -3.79 -1.21
C ASN A 242 15.98 -3.21 -1.11
N MET A 243 15.69 -2.46 -0.04
CA MET A 243 14.44 -1.73 0.13
C MET A 243 14.42 -0.52 -0.80
N MET A 244 13.27 -0.28 -1.43
CA MET A 244 13.05 0.89 -2.28
C MET A 244 12.55 2.11 -1.50
N CYS A 245 12.58 2.06 -0.16
CA CYS A 245 12.40 3.19 0.75
C CYS A 245 13.70 3.43 1.50
N ALA A 246 14.14 4.69 1.68
CA ALA A 246 15.39 4.98 2.40
C ALA A 246 15.15 4.99 3.91
N VAL A 247 14.80 3.82 4.43
CA VAL A 247 14.46 3.56 5.81
C VAL A 247 15.20 2.31 6.24
N ASP A 248 15.67 2.25 7.48
CA ASP A 248 16.23 1.03 8.06
C ASP A 248 15.12 0.24 8.76
N PRO A 249 14.68 -0.92 8.24
CA PRO A 249 13.63 -1.71 8.87
C PRO A 249 13.97 -2.16 10.29
N ARG A 250 15.25 -2.17 10.66
CA ARG A 250 15.72 -2.54 12.01
C ARG A 250 15.42 -1.47 13.07
N ASN A 251 15.08 -0.25 12.67
CA ASN A 251 14.68 0.81 13.58
C ASN A 251 13.20 0.71 14.00
N GLY A 252 12.47 -0.25 13.45
CA GLY A 252 11.07 -0.47 13.79
C GLY A 252 10.70 -1.95 13.76
N ARG A 253 9.40 -2.21 13.72
CA ARG A 253 8.84 -3.56 13.66
C ARG A 253 7.95 -3.71 12.42
N TYR A 254 7.91 -4.91 11.87
CA TYR A 254 6.98 -5.28 10.82
C TYR A 254 5.62 -5.58 11.43
N LEU A 255 4.61 -4.80 11.02
CA LEU A 255 3.21 -5.08 11.29
C LEU A 255 2.79 -6.30 10.46
N THR A 256 3.01 -6.22 9.15
CA THR A 256 2.70 -7.29 8.19
C THR A 256 3.76 -7.34 7.10
N VAL A 257 3.96 -8.51 6.52
CA VAL A 257 4.89 -8.72 5.40
C VAL A 257 4.24 -9.62 4.36
N ALA A 258 4.34 -9.24 3.09
CA ALA A 258 4.07 -10.13 1.97
C ALA A 258 5.33 -10.32 1.12
N THR A 259 5.58 -11.58 0.73
CA THR A 259 6.65 -11.92 -0.19
C THR A 259 6.11 -12.68 -1.39
N ILE A 260 6.45 -12.21 -2.58
CA ILE A 260 6.01 -12.80 -3.85
C ILE A 260 7.24 -13.35 -4.56
N TYR A 261 7.38 -14.66 -4.52
CA TYR A 261 8.41 -15.38 -5.22
C TYR A 261 7.96 -15.70 -6.64
N ARG A 262 8.89 -15.62 -7.60
CA ARG A 262 8.63 -15.94 -9.00
C ARG A 262 9.71 -16.84 -9.58
N GLY A 263 9.30 -17.81 -10.38
CA GLY A 263 10.16 -18.84 -10.96
C GLY A 263 9.92 -20.20 -10.32
N ARG A 264 10.50 -21.24 -10.94
CA ARG A 264 10.33 -22.62 -10.48
C ARG A 264 11.13 -22.86 -9.21
N MET A 265 10.46 -23.03 -8.09
CA MET A 265 11.07 -23.31 -6.80
C MET A 265 10.18 -24.23 -5.94
N SER A 266 10.78 -24.86 -4.94
CA SER A 266 10.08 -25.68 -3.96
C SER A 266 9.35 -24.79 -2.96
N MET A 267 8.03 -24.95 -2.84
CA MET A 267 7.22 -24.27 -1.82
C MET A 267 7.74 -24.53 -0.41
N ARG A 268 8.12 -25.79 -0.16
CA ARG A 268 8.69 -26.20 1.12
C ARG A 268 9.95 -25.40 1.46
N ASP A 269 10.83 -25.17 0.48
CA ASP A 269 12.06 -24.42 0.71
C ASP A 269 11.74 -22.96 1.01
N VAL A 270 10.76 -22.37 0.32
CA VAL A 270 10.27 -21.00 0.58
C VAL A 270 9.74 -20.89 2.01
N ASP A 271 8.86 -21.80 2.42
CA ASP A 271 8.25 -21.77 3.75
C ASP A 271 9.30 -21.97 4.85
N GLU A 272 10.22 -22.93 4.67
CA GLU A 272 11.34 -23.15 5.61
C GLU A 272 12.23 -21.91 5.75
N GLN A 273 12.55 -21.21 4.65
CA GLN A 273 13.37 -19.99 4.71
C GLN A 273 12.63 -18.82 5.36
N MET A 274 11.32 -18.69 5.12
CA MET A 274 10.52 -17.62 5.72
C MET A 274 10.33 -17.81 7.22
N ILE A 275 10.13 -19.06 7.68
CA ILE A 275 10.11 -19.39 9.10
C ILE A 275 11.47 -19.09 9.73
N ASN A 276 12.58 -19.48 9.07
CA ASN A 276 13.94 -19.22 9.57
C ASN A 276 14.22 -17.71 9.73
N VAL A 277 13.76 -16.87 8.80
CA VAL A 277 13.89 -15.41 8.92
C VAL A 277 13.07 -14.88 10.09
N GLN A 278 11.82 -15.32 10.25
CA GLN A 278 10.98 -14.90 11.38
C GLN A 278 11.58 -15.32 12.73
N SER A 279 12.02 -16.57 12.86
CA SER A 279 12.58 -17.08 14.13
C SER A 279 13.90 -16.41 14.51
N LYS A 280 14.73 -16.01 13.53
CA LYS A 280 16.00 -15.31 13.80
C LYS A 280 15.82 -13.84 14.14
N ASN A 281 14.74 -13.23 13.66
CA ASN A 281 14.50 -11.79 13.69
C ASN A 281 13.19 -11.48 14.41
N SER A 282 12.75 -12.33 15.34
CA SER A 282 11.41 -12.25 15.96
C SER A 282 11.15 -10.89 16.60
N GLU A 283 12.18 -10.26 17.17
CA GLU A 283 12.13 -8.92 17.77
C GLU A 283 11.70 -7.80 16.79
N PHE A 284 11.91 -8.02 15.49
CA PHE A 284 11.54 -7.09 14.41
C PHE A 284 10.15 -7.36 13.85
N PHE A 285 9.41 -8.35 14.34
CA PHE A 285 8.02 -8.60 13.97
C PHE A 285 7.14 -8.32 15.19
N VAL A 286 5.97 -7.72 14.97
CA VAL A 286 5.03 -7.54 16.09
C VAL A 286 4.47 -8.89 16.54
N GLU A 287 4.40 -9.09 17.86
CA GLU A 287 3.98 -10.36 18.46
C GLU A 287 2.45 -10.49 18.52
N TRP A 288 1.73 -9.37 18.60
CA TRP A 288 0.28 -9.30 18.74
C TRP A 288 -0.49 -9.52 17.42
N ILE A 289 0.19 -9.51 16.26
CA ILE A 289 -0.38 -10.00 14.98
C ILE A 289 0.16 -11.40 14.70
N PRO A 290 -0.59 -12.47 15.02
CA PRO A 290 -0.15 -13.82 14.69
C PRO A 290 -0.15 -14.02 13.16
N HIS A 291 0.83 -14.78 12.66
CA HIS A 291 0.95 -15.13 11.23
C HIS A 291 0.92 -13.92 10.28
N ASN A 292 1.63 -12.85 10.66
CA ASN A 292 1.74 -11.59 9.94
C ASN A 292 2.56 -11.63 8.63
N VAL A 293 3.17 -12.77 8.31
CA VAL A 293 3.93 -12.96 7.08
C VAL A 293 3.15 -13.84 6.09
N LYS A 294 2.90 -13.31 4.90
CA LYS A 294 2.27 -14.03 3.78
C LYS A 294 3.27 -14.29 2.66
N THR A 295 3.21 -15.49 2.09
CA THR A 295 4.08 -15.93 1.00
C THR A 295 3.23 -16.31 -0.19
N ALA A 296 3.62 -15.85 -1.37
CA ALA A 296 3.01 -16.22 -2.65
C ALA A 296 4.09 -16.70 -3.60
N VAL A 297 3.79 -17.72 -4.40
CA VAL A 297 4.73 -18.25 -5.40
C VAL A 297 4.05 -18.33 -6.75
N CYS A 298 4.75 -17.83 -7.77
CA CYS A 298 4.33 -17.87 -9.16
C CYS A 298 5.38 -18.59 -10.01
N ASP A 299 4.98 -19.59 -10.77
CA ASP A 299 5.92 -20.36 -11.60
C ASP A 299 6.57 -19.57 -12.75
N ILE A 300 6.00 -18.40 -13.09
CA ILE A 300 6.42 -17.59 -14.24
C ILE A 300 7.44 -16.53 -13.79
N PRO A 301 8.74 -16.72 -14.08
CA PRO A 301 9.77 -15.78 -13.69
C PRO A 301 9.69 -14.48 -14.51
N PRO A 302 10.27 -13.37 -14.01
CA PRO A 302 10.37 -12.15 -14.79
C PRO A 302 11.40 -12.28 -15.92
N ARG A 303 11.34 -11.37 -16.89
CA ARG A 303 12.22 -11.39 -18.06
C ARG A 303 13.69 -11.26 -17.65
N GLY A 304 14.52 -12.20 -18.10
CA GLY A 304 15.97 -12.16 -17.90
C GLY A 304 16.45 -12.67 -16.54
N LEU A 305 15.57 -13.24 -15.71
CA LEU A 305 15.91 -13.90 -14.45
C LEU A 305 15.26 -15.28 -14.40
N LYS A 306 15.90 -16.23 -13.69
CA LYS A 306 15.32 -17.56 -13.45
C LYS A 306 14.42 -17.59 -12.23
N MET A 307 14.77 -16.81 -11.22
CA MET A 307 14.01 -16.63 -9.98
C MET A 307 14.09 -15.17 -9.53
N SER A 308 13.03 -14.68 -8.90
CA SER A 308 12.99 -13.36 -8.25
C SER A 308 12.09 -13.41 -7.01
N GLY A 309 12.25 -12.43 -6.13
CA GLY A 309 11.42 -12.19 -4.97
C GLY A 309 11.04 -10.73 -4.92
N THR A 310 9.80 -10.45 -4.60
CA THR A 310 9.31 -9.10 -4.33
C THR A 310 8.83 -9.05 -2.90
N PHE A 311 9.30 -8.05 -2.18
CA PHE A 311 9.02 -7.84 -0.78
C PHE A 311 8.03 -6.68 -0.63
N ILE A 312 7.07 -6.83 0.26
CA ILE A 312 6.14 -5.79 0.69
C ILE A 312 6.16 -5.81 2.21
N GLY A 313 6.69 -4.75 2.82
CA GLY A 313 6.68 -4.61 4.27
C GLY A 313 5.76 -3.47 4.68
N ASN A 314 4.81 -3.75 5.56
CA ASN A 314 4.19 -2.73 6.38
C ASN A 314 4.97 -2.70 7.70
N SER A 315 5.80 -1.68 7.91
CA SER A 315 6.61 -1.55 9.12
C SER A 315 6.58 -0.14 9.65
N THR A 316 6.60 -0.05 10.98
CA THR A 316 6.61 1.20 11.73
C THR A 316 7.82 2.08 11.41
N SER A 317 8.91 1.50 10.90
CA SER A 317 10.11 2.24 10.48
C SER A 317 9.82 3.25 9.36
N ILE A 318 8.74 3.08 8.58
CA ILE A 318 8.31 4.05 7.55
C ILE A 318 8.12 5.46 8.12
N GLN A 319 7.90 5.60 9.43
CA GLN A 319 7.86 6.89 10.12
C GLN A 319 9.10 7.77 9.85
N ASP A 320 10.29 7.18 9.65
CA ASP A 320 11.52 7.92 9.35
C ASP A 320 11.44 8.64 8.00
N LEU A 321 10.71 8.06 7.03
CA LEU A 321 10.44 8.69 5.74
C LEU A 321 9.56 9.93 5.92
N PHE A 322 8.48 9.81 6.71
CA PHE A 322 7.58 10.92 7.01
C PHE A 322 8.30 12.01 7.80
N ARG A 323 9.09 11.64 8.83
CA ARG A 323 9.88 12.58 9.65
C ARG A 323 10.88 13.35 8.80
N ARG A 324 11.58 12.70 7.87
CA ARG A 324 12.52 13.36 6.95
C ARG A 324 11.85 14.41 6.06
N VAL A 325 10.68 14.08 5.50
CA VAL A 325 9.93 15.01 4.65
C VAL A 325 9.31 16.14 5.50
N GLY A 326 8.80 15.80 6.68
CA GLY A 326 8.23 16.74 7.65
C GLY A 326 9.22 17.76 8.17
N ASP A 327 10.42 17.35 8.58
CA ASP A 327 11.46 18.28 9.06
C ASP A 327 11.81 19.35 7.99
N GLN A 328 11.86 18.95 6.71
CA GLN A 328 12.09 19.87 5.61
C GLN A 328 10.91 20.80 5.39
N PHE A 329 9.68 20.27 5.44
CA PHE A 329 8.45 21.03 5.37
C PHE A 329 8.37 22.09 6.49
N SER A 330 8.54 21.69 7.75
CA SER A 330 8.48 22.58 8.92
C SER A 330 9.54 23.68 8.84
N ALA A 331 10.75 23.34 8.40
CA ALA A 331 11.84 24.31 8.21
C ALA A 331 11.50 25.40 7.17
N MET A 332 10.79 25.03 6.09
CA MET A 332 10.32 25.99 5.09
C MET A 332 9.12 26.79 5.58
N LEU A 333 8.12 26.12 6.18
CA LEU A 333 6.88 26.76 6.66
C LEU A 333 7.17 27.81 7.74
N LYS A 334 8.09 27.52 8.66
CA LYS A 334 8.55 28.48 9.68
C LYS A 334 9.12 29.77 9.08
N ARG A 335 9.69 29.71 7.88
CA ARG A 335 10.23 30.88 7.15
C ARG A 335 9.22 31.48 6.17
N LYS A 336 8.02 30.89 6.03
CA LYS A 336 7.02 31.21 5.02
C LYS A 336 7.61 31.29 3.59
N ALA A 337 8.60 30.45 3.31
CA ALA A 337 9.27 30.44 2.01
C ALA A 337 8.32 29.88 0.94
N PHE A 338 8.25 30.53 -0.23
CA PHE A 338 7.41 30.11 -1.38
C PHE A 338 5.91 29.96 -1.12
N LEU A 339 5.40 30.29 0.08
CA LEU A 339 4.00 30.12 0.47
C LEU A 339 3.03 30.89 -0.45
N HIS A 340 3.43 32.08 -0.89
CA HIS A 340 2.65 32.91 -1.83
C HIS A 340 2.35 32.24 -3.18
N TRP A 341 3.09 31.20 -3.58
CA TRP A 341 2.77 30.44 -4.79
C TRP A 341 1.54 29.56 -4.59
N TYR A 342 1.28 29.10 -3.37
CA TYR A 342 0.14 28.23 -3.05
C TYR A 342 -1.07 29.07 -2.69
N THR A 343 -0.89 30.08 -1.85
CA THR A 343 -2.00 30.98 -1.47
C THR A 343 -2.49 31.84 -2.62
N GLY A 344 -1.62 32.12 -3.61
CA GLY A 344 -2.01 32.78 -4.86
C GLY A 344 -2.98 31.97 -5.73
N GLU A 345 -3.03 30.65 -5.54
CA GLU A 345 -3.93 29.73 -6.25
C GLU A 345 -5.23 29.45 -5.45
N GLY A 346 -5.41 30.10 -4.30
CA GLY A 346 -6.63 30.01 -3.49
C GLY A 346 -6.54 29.11 -2.24
N MET A 347 -5.36 28.52 -1.97
CA MET A 347 -5.13 27.68 -0.79
C MET A 347 -4.96 28.51 0.50
N ASP A 348 -5.54 28.07 1.62
CA ASP A 348 -5.34 28.74 2.92
C ASP A 348 -4.00 28.33 3.57
N GLU A 349 -3.36 29.25 4.32
CA GLU A 349 -2.20 28.90 5.16
C GLU A 349 -2.57 27.87 6.24
N MET A 350 -3.84 27.81 6.66
CA MET A 350 -4.32 26.83 7.64
C MET A 350 -4.19 25.38 7.12
N GLU A 351 -4.41 25.15 5.82
CA GLU A 351 -4.29 23.80 5.21
C GLU A 351 -2.87 23.23 5.31
N PHE A 352 -1.84 24.09 5.30
CA PHE A 352 -0.46 23.65 5.54
C PHE A 352 -0.27 23.14 6.96
N THR A 353 -0.85 23.84 7.93
CA THR A 353 -0.73 23.48 9.35
C THR A 353 -1.52 22.21 9.66
N GLU A 354 -2.69 22.05 9.05
CA GLU A 354 -3.50 20.82 9.14
C GLU A 354 -2.78 19.62 8.53
N SER A 355 -2.19 19.78 7.34
CA SER A 355 -1.44 18.70 6.69
C SER A 355 -0.19 18.30 7.50
N GLU A 356 0.49 19.28 8.12
CA GLU A 356 1.62 19.02 9.04
C GLU A 356 1.16 18.27 10.29
N ALA A 357 0.05 18.70 10.89
CA ALA A 357 -0.52 18.05 12.08
C ALA A 357 -0.91 16.60 11.78
N ASN A 358 -1.66 16.36 10.70
CA ASN A 358 -2.10 15.01 10.32
C ASN A 358 -0.91 14.07 10.03
N MET A 359 0.18 14.59 9.43
CA MET A 359 1.40 13.80 9.24
C MET A 359 2.11 13.48 10.56
N ASN A 360 2.14 14.42 11.51
CA ASN A 360 2.69 14.17 12.84
C ASN A 360 1.85 13.15 13.62
N ASP A 361 0.52 13.22 13.49
CA ASP A 361 -0.39 12.24 14.09
C ASP A 361 -0.14 10.85 13.49
N LEU A 362 0.03 10.74 12.17
CA LEU A 362 0.41 9.48 11.52
C LEU A 362 1.75 8.92 12.04
N ILE A 363 2.74 9.79 12.26
CA ILE A 363 4.04 9.39 12.85
C ILE A 363 3.83 8.87 14.28
N ALA A 364 2.99 9.55 15.07
CA ALA A 364 2.68 9.15 16.44
C ALA A 364 1.97 7.79 16.47
N GLU A 365 1.00 7.54 15.57
CA GLU A 365 0.34 6.24 15.43
C GLU A 365 1.36 5.13 15.13
N TYR A 366 2.29 5.34 14.19
CA TYR A 366 3.34 4.36 13.92
C TYR A 366 4.26 4.11 15.12
N GLN A 367 4.54 5.15 15.92
CA GLN A 367 5.36 5.04 17.12
C GLN A 367 4.64 4.25 18.22
N GLU A 368 3.35 4.50 18.43
CA GLU A 368 2.51 3.80 19.39
C GLU A 368 2.53 2.28 19.14
N TYR A 369 2.27 1.85 17.90
CA TYR A 369 2.29 0.42 17.55
C TYR A 369 3.71 -0.19 17.53
N GLN A 370 4.75 0.62 17.41
CA GLN A 370 6.12 0.15 17.55
C GLN A 370 6.45 -0.22 19.00
N GLU A 371 5.94 0.57 19.95
CA GLU A 371 6.15 0.40 21.40
C GLU A 371 5.14 -0.57 22.02
N ALA A 372 3.99 -0.79 21.38
CA ALA A 372 2.99 -1.74 21.82
C ALA A 372 3.59 -3.14 22.07
N SER A 373 3.27 -3.69 23.24
CA SER A 373 3.61 -5.05 23.65
C SER A 373 2.34 -5.83 23.94
N ALA A 374 2.36 -7.15 23.73
CA ALA A 374 1.19 -8.00 23.97
C ALA A 374 0.71 -8.00 25.43
N ASP A 375 1.55 -7.56 26.37
CA ASP A 375 1.24 -7.53 27.80
C ASP A 375 0.54 -6.23 28.25
N ALA A 376 0.44 -5.21 27.39
CA ALA A 376 -0.16 -3.92 27.75
C ALA A 376 -1.71 -3.92 27.72
N GLU A 377 -2.35 -4.96 27.18
CA GLU A 377 -3.82 -5.08 27.11
C GLU A 377 -4.46 -5.74 28.36
N TYR A 378 -3.68 -6.11 29.39
CA TYR A 378 -4.18 -6.84 30.57
C TYR A 378 -4.26 -6.03 31.87
N GLU A 379 -4.10 -4.71 31.86
CA GLU A 379 -4.14 -3.89 33.09
C GLU A 379 -5.35 -2.96 33.25
N ASP A 380 -6.32 -2.93 32.33
CA ASP A 380 -7.43 -1.93 32.36
C ASP A 380 -8.85 -2.50 32.58
N ASP A 381 -9.02 -3.74 33.04
CA ASP A 381 -10.35 -4.39 33.22
C ASP A 381 -10.54 -5.09 34.59
N ASP A 382 -9.98 -4.54 35.68
CA ASP A 382 -10.19 -5.05 37.06
C ASP A 382 -10.56 -3.92 38.04
N ASP A 383 -11.53 -3.06 37.70
CA ASP A 383 -12.16 -2.17 38.68
C ASP A 383 -13.66 -1.92 38.38
N ASP A 384 -14.46 -2.99 38.36
CA ASP A 384 -15.91 -2.90 38.54
C ASP A 384 -16.34 -3.68 39.81
N ASN A 385 -16.42 -2.90 40.87
CA ASN A 385 -16.94 -3.21 42.19
C ASN A 385 -18.40 -3.69 42.13
N TYR A 386 -18.65 -4.99 42.28
CA TYR A 386 -20.00 -5.53 42.52
C TYR A 386 -20.42 -5.24 43.97
N GLU A 387 -21.21 -4.18 44.18
CA GLU A 387 -22.00 -4.01 45.39
C GLU A 387 -23.26 -4.91 45.31
N ASP A 388 -23.36 -5.84 46.26
CA ASP A 388 -24.49 -6.73 46.55
C ASP A 388 -25.74 -5.91 46.97
N ASP A 389 -26.82 -5.98 46.20
CA ASP A 389 -28.17 -5.60 46.64
C ASP A 389 -28.98 -6.88 46.91
N GLU A 390 -29.03 -7.28 48.18
CA GLU A 390 -29.96 -8.30 48.71
C GLU A 390 -31.39 -7.71 48.82
N GLU A 391 -32.34 -8.18 48.01
CA GLU A 391 -33.78 -7.95 48.26
C GLU A 391 -34.43 -9.14 48.99
N GLU A 392 -35.01 -8.83 50.16
CA GLU A 392 -35.69 -9.70 51.11
C GLU A 392 -37.02 -10.30 50.59
N GLU A 393 -37.25 -11.60 50.76
CA GLU A 393 -38.58 -12.24 50.65
C GLU A 393 -39.42 -12.10 51.95
N PRO A 394 -40.76 -11.96 51.88
CA PRO A 394 -41.63 -12.03 53.07
C PRO A 394 -42.25 -13.44 53.30
N PRO A 395 -42.66 -13.79 54.54
CA PRO A 395 -42.94 -15.18 54.92
C PRO A 395 -44.42 -15.65 54.85
N HIS A 396 -44.58 -16.92 54.46
CA HIS A 396 -45.57 -17.99 54.78
C HIS A 396 -47.07 -17.72 55.08
N THR A 397 -47.97 -18.55 54.50
CA THR A 397 -48.83 -19.54 55.24
C THR A 397 -49.68 -20.50 54.35
N ALA A 398 -49.41 -21.81 54.52
CA ALA A 398 -50.26 -23.03 54.62
C ALA A 398 -51.58 -23.31 53.81
N SER A 399 -51.56 -24.40 53.02
CA SER A 399 -52.30 -25.69 53.20
C SER A 399 -53.22 -26.23 52.08
N ALA A 400 -53.15 -27.57 51.94
CA ALA A 400 -54.13 -28.58 51.44
C ALA A 400 -54.02 -29.14 50.00
N HIS A 401 -53.53 -30.38 49.93
CA HIS A 401 -53.72 -31.46 48.93
C HIS A 401 -55.19 -32.01 48.95
N PRO A 402 -55.65 -33.01 48.13
CA PRO A 402 -54.92 -33.95 47.23
C PRO A 402 -55.62 -34.34 45.88
N ASP A 403 -54.95 -35.25 45.14
CA ASP A 403 -55.45 -36.46 44.43
C ASP A 403 -55.67 -36.56 42.90
N HIS A 404 -55.07 -37.66 42.39
CA HIS A 404 -55.45 -38.62 41.33
C HIS A 404 -54.72 -38.69 39.96
N GLU A 405 -53.99 -39.83 39.82
CA GLU A 405 -53.89 -40.82 38.72
C GLU A 405 -53.15 -40.42 37.41
N GLU A 406 -51.98 -40.96 37.08
CA GLU A 406 -51.57 -42.34 36.65
C GLU A 406 -52.01 -42.78 35.24
N ASP A 407 -51.16 -43.64 34.64
CA ASP A 407 -51.09 -44.23 33.29
C ASP A 407 -50.49 -43.34 32.18
N GLY A 408 -49.35 -43.62 31.53
CA GLY A 408 -48.75 -44.90 31.08
C GLY A 408 -49.35 -45.26 29.71
N VAL A 409 -48.67 -45.52 28.59
CA VAL A 409 -47.43 -46.26 28.26
C VAL A 409 -47.41 -46.38 26.70
N GLU A 410 -46.21 -46.36 26.10
CA GLU A 410 -45.70 -47.05 24.87
C GLU A 410 -46.45 -46.96 23.51
N GLU A 411 -45.78 -46.46 22.47
CA GLU A 411 -45.06 -47.17 21.39
C GLU A 411 -45.94 -47.97 20.41
N GLU A 412 -45.86 -47.63 19.12
CA GLU A 412 -45.69 -48.64 18.06
C GLU A 412 -45.20 -47.99 16.75
N GLU A 413 -44.06 -48.48 16.28
CA GLU A 413 -43.54 -48.36 14.91
C GLU A 413 -44.51 -49.00 13.90
N LYS A 414 -44.53 -48.50 12.66
CA LYS A 414 -44.32 -49.35 11.47
C LYS A 414 -44.17 -48.59 10.14
N GLU A 415 -43.23 -49.12 9.38
CA GLU A 415 -42.83 -48.87 8.01
C GLU A 415 -43.97 -48.93 6.98
N ALA A 416 -43.81 -48.23 5.86
CA ALA A 416 -44.11 -48.77 4.53
C ALA A 416 -43.38 -47.97 3.42
N GLU A 417 -42.68 -48.75 2.59
CA GLU A 417 -41.89 -48.38 1.42
C GLU A 417 -42.71 -47.87 0.21
N ALA A 418 -41.94 -47.36 -0.77
CA ALA A 418 -42.00 -47.67 -2.20
C ALA A 418 -42.55 -46.62 -3.19
N GLU A 419 -41.57 -46.09 -3.94
CA GLU A 419 -41.47 -45.99 -5.41
C GLU A 419 -42.51 -45.24 -6.25
N GLY A 420 -41.99 -44.40 -7.17
CA GLY A 420 -42.69 -44.11 -8.43
C GLY A 420 -42.20 -42.91 -9.25
N SER A 421 -41.09 -43.11 -9.99
CA SER A 421 -40.62 -42.38 -11.21
C SER A 421 -40.10 -40.94 -11.11
#